data_AF-A0A8H6YS18-F1
#
_entry.id   AF-A0A8H6YS18-F1
#
_cell.length_a   1.000
_cell.length_b   1.000
_cell.length_c   1.000
_cell.angle_alpha   90.00
_cell.angle_beta   90.00
_cell.angle_gamma   90.00
#
_symmetry.space_group_name_H-M   'P 1'
#
loop_
_entity.id
_entity.type
_entity.pdbx_description
1 polymer ?
#
loop_
_entity_poly.entity_id
_entity_poly.type
_entity_poly.pdbx_seq_one_letter_code
_entity_poly.pdbx_strand_id
1 'polypeptide(L)'
;MGNEPIFPPEIERDVFETTALMHPGTIPPLLRVARRVLIWIEPLLYRVIRADQDNNSMVRALQDAMESKPPEFFRNAVRHLALDSLSACSEDQGRQLLALCKGVVNFGSNYGFTSPALLPLLAEVRIQRLCLTLADLFGRKPIDLTHPLFRSVTHLDIFGLRGVVPVLADMPLLPALTHLCLDCDIPRDALLGVLAACPRSDCCWSSGKGRTGIRMQRSGSPVRMMCGL
;
A
#
# COMPACT_ATOMS: atom_id res chain seq x y z
N MET A 1 -37.82 27.40 -26.54
CA MET A 1 -37.06 26.53 -25.61
C MET A 1 -35.62 26.59 -26.08
N GLY A 2 -34.77 27.29 -25.34
CA GLY A 2 -33.37 27.48 -25.73
C GLY A 2 -32.61 26.18 -25.56
N ASN A 3 -31.85 25.78 -26.58
CA ASN A 3 -30.88 24.70 -26.45
C ASN A 3 -29.74 25.20 -25.57
N GLU A 4 -29.90 25.07 -24.25
CA GLU A 4 -28.76 25.24 -23.36
C GLU A 4 -27.69 24.19 -23.72
N PRO A 5 -26.41 24.60 -23.81
CA PRO A 5 -25.35 23.68 -24.14
C PRO A 5 -25.25 22.59 -23.05
N ILE A 6 -25.45 21.33 -23.46
CA ILE A 6 -25.31 20.17 -22.59
C ILE A 6 -23.82 19.81 -22.54
N PHE A 7 -23.26 19.77 -21.34
CA PHE A 7 -21.89 19.30 -21.14
C PHE A 7 -21.81 17.78 -21.40
N PRO A 8 -20.90 17.29 -22.26
CA PRO A 8 -20.78 15.86 -22.52
C PRO A 8 -20.47 15.07 -21.23
N PRO A 9 -21.16 13.95 -20.95
CA PRO A 9 -20.98 13.19 -19.71
C PRO A 9 -19.54 12.70 -19.47
N GLU A 10 -18.79 12.41 -20.53
CA GLU A 10 -17.41 11.93 -20.45
C GLU A 10 -16.48 13.02 -19.92
N ILE A 11 -16.66 14.26 -20.40
CA ILE A 11 -15.88 15.41 -19.95
C ILE A 11 -16.31 15.78 -18.52
N GLU A 12 -17.61 15.70 -18.21
CA GLU A 12 -18.11 15.91 -16.84
C GLU A 12 -17.42 14.96 -15.86
N ARG A 13 -17.38 13.68 -16.21
CA ARG A 13 -16.74 12.63 -15.42
C ARG A 13 -15.25 12.90 -15.22
N ASP A 14 -14.53 13.23 -16.29
CA ASP A 14 -13.09 13.51 -16.24
C ASP A 14 -12.78 14.70 -15.31
N VAL A 15 -13.58 15.76 -15.37
CA VAL A 15 -13.46 16.93 -14.49
C VAL A 15 -13.66 16.53 -13.02
N PHE A 16 -14.72 15.78 -12.71
CA PHE A 16 -15.00 15.37 -11.33
C PHE A 16 -13.96 14.38 -10.80
N GLU A 17 -13.56 13.37 -11.56
CA GLU A 17 -12.56 12.39 -11.15
C GLU A 17 -11.20 13.05 -10.95
N THR A 18 -10.78 13.93 -11.87
CA THR A 18 -9.54 14.69 -11.75
C THR A 18 -9.56 15.60 -10.52
N THR A 19 -10.66 16.31 -10.29
CA THR A 19 -10.81 17.17 -9.10
C THR A 19 -10.72 16.35 -7.81
N ALA A 20 -11.41 15.21 -7.75
CA ALA A 20 -11.39 14.31 -6.60
C ALA A 20 -9.99 13.73 -6.33
N LEU A 21 -9.25 13.37 -7.38
CA LEU A 21 -7.88 12.84 -7.25
C LEU A 21 -6.88 13.91 -6.80
N MET A 22 -7.00 15.13 -7.32
CA MET A 22 -6.11 16.24 -6.97
C MET A 22 -6.44 16.84 -5.59
N HIS A 23 -7.70 16.78 -5.18
CA HIS A 23 -8.19 17.33 -3.92
C HIS A 23 -9.10 16.33 -3.19
N PRO A 24 -8.55 15.27 -2.56
CA PRO A 24 -9.36 14.23 -1.90
C PRO A 24 -10.36 14.77 -0.85
N GLY A 25 -10.02 15.88 -0.17
CA GLY A 25 -10.93 16.54 0.77
C GLY A 25 -12.22 17.10 0.15
N THR A 26 -12.28 17.23 -1.18
CA THR A 26 -13.49 17.64 -1.92
C THR A 26 -14.41 16.48 -2.28
N ILE A 27 -14.00 15.23 -2.09
CA ILE A 27 -14.83 14.06 -2.42
C ILE A 27 -16.21 14.13 -1.73
N PRO A 28 -16.32 14.38 -0.41
CA PRO A 28 -17.63 14.41 0.26
C PRO A 28 -18.64 15.41 -0.34
N PRO A 29 -18.29 16.70 -0.61
CA PRO A 29 -19.22 17.59 -1.28
C PRO A 29 -19.49 17.20 -2.75
N LEU A 30 -18.50 16.65 -3.48
CA LEU A 30 -18.70 16.20 -4.87
C LEU A 30 -19.74 15.09 -4.98
N LEU A 31 -19.78 14.15 -4.02
CA LEU A 31 -20.77 13.08 -3.97
C LEU A 31 -22.23 13.60 -3.88
N ARG A 32 -22.43 14.86 -3.48
CA ARG A 32 -23.76 15.48 -3.31
C ARG A 32 -24.25 16.25 -4.54
N VAL A 33 -23.42 16.40 -5.58
CA VAL A 33 -23.74 17.23 -6.75
C VAL A 33 -24.84 16.62 -7.60
N ALA A 34 -24.70 15.33 -7.96
CA ALA A 34 -25.68 14.60 -8.76
C ALA A 34 -25.50 13.09 -8.58
N ARG A 35 -26.55 12.31 -8.84
CA ARG A 35 -26.51 10.83 -8.71
C ARG A 35 -25.43 10.18 -9.58
N ARG A 36 -25.21 10.68 -10.80
CA ARG A 36 -24.14 10.16 -11.69
C ARG A 36 -22.74 10.44 -11.14
N VAL A 37 -22.53 11.63 -10.57
CA VAL A 37 -21.27 12.01 -9.93
C VAL A 37 -20.98 11.12 -8.73
N LEU A 38 -22.01 10.79 -7.93
CA LEU A 38 -21.87 9.81 -6.85
C LEU A 38 -21.32 8.47 -7.37
N ILE A 39 -21.88 7.92 -8.45
CA ILE A 39 -21.43 6.65 -9.04
C ILE A 39 -19.97 6.71 -9.49
N TRP A 40 -19.54 7.82 -10.08
CA TRP A 40 -18.17 7.99 -10.57
C TRP A 40 -17.15 8.20 -9.45
N ILE A 41 -17.51 8.98 -8.44
CA ILE A 41 -16.59 9.48 -7.42
C ILE A 41 -16.55 8.59 -6.17
N GLU A 42 -17.63 7.87 -5.86
CA GLU A 42 -17.68 7.02 -4.67
C GLU A 42 -16.54 6.00 -4.61
N PRO A 43 -16.14 5.29 -5.70
CA PRO A 43 -14.97 4.40 -5.66
C PRO A 43 -13.66 5.12 -5.25
N LEU A 44 -13.52 6.41 -5.56
CA LEU A 44 -12.33 7.19 -5.21
C LEU A 44 -12.25 7.47 -3.70
N LEU A 45 -13.40 7.55 -3.00
CA LEU A 45 -13.44 7.68 -1.54
C LEU A 45 -12.80 6.48 -0.85
N TYR A 46 -12.96 5.27 -1.41
CA TYR A 46 -12.43 4.02 -0.86
C TYR A 46 -11.10 3.60 -1.48
N ARG A 47 -10.53 4.42 -2.37
CA ARG A 47 -9.29 4.07 -3.08
C ARG A 47 -8.12 3.80 -2.13
N VAL A 48 -8.09 4.53 -1.02
CA VAL A 48 -7.08 4.43 0.03
C VAL A 48 -7.80 4.19 1.36
N ILE A 49 -7.55 3.04 1.99
CA ILE A 49 -8.05 2.70 3.32
C ILE A 49 -6.88 2.68 4.29
N ARG A 50 -7.00 3.43 5.40
CA ARG A 50 -5.95 3.55 6.42
C ARG A 50 -6.48 3.29 7.82
N ALA A 51 -6.43 2.08 8.33
CA ALA A 51 -6.82 1.84 9.72
C ALA A 51 -5.71 2.33 10.68
N ASP A 52 -5.84 3.55 11.20
CA ASP A 52 -4.96 4.13 12.22
C ASP A 52 -5.67 4.28 13.58
N GLN A 53 -4.90 4.50 14.65
CA GLN A 53 -5.42 4.59 16.03
C GLN A 53 -6.37 5.75 16.25
N ASP A 54 -6.15 6.84 15.51
CA ASP A 54 -6.83 8.11 15.73
C ASP A 54 -8.19 8.18 15.00
N ASN A 55 -8.49 7.20 14.13
CA ASN A 55 -9.65 7.25 13.23
C ASN A 55 -10.64 6.10 13.40
N ASN A 56 -11.12 5.90 14.64
CA ASN A 56 -12.19 4.94 14.95
C ASN A 56 -13.48 5.17 14.13
N SER A 57 -13.78 6.41 13.75
CA SER A 57 -14.93 6.74 12.90
C SER A 57 -14.83 6.12 11.52
N MET A 58 -13.64 6.10 10.92
CA MET A 58 -13.45 5.52 9.60
C MET A 58 -13.53 4.00 9.63
N VAL A 59 -13.04 3.36 10.70
CA VAL A 59 -13.21 1.91 10.85
C VAL A 59 -14.69 1.54 10.91
N ARG A 60 -15.48 2.28 11.69
CA ARG A 60 -16.94 2.06 11.73
C ARG A 60 -17.58 2.27 10.36
N ALA A 61 -17.26 3.37 9.68
CA ALA A 61 -17.77 3.63 8.33
C ALA A 61 -17.34 2.54 7.32
N LEU A 62 -16.16 1.94 7.51
CA LEU A 62 -15.69 0.83 6.70
C LEU A 62 -16.48 -0.46 6.99
N GLN A 63 -16.78 -0.74 8.26
CA GLN A 63 -17.64 -1.86 8.66
C GLN A 63 -19.04 -1.71 8.06
N ASP A 64 -19.66 -0.53 8.23
CA ASP A 64 -20.97 -0.22 7.64
C ASP A 64 -20.94 -0.38 6.10
N ALA A 65 -19.84 0.01 5.46
CA ALA A 65 -19.65 -0.20 4.02
C ALA A 65 -19.50 -1.68 3.66
N MET A 66 -18.78 -2.48 4.47
CA MET A 66 -18.61 -3.92 4.24
C MET A 66 -19.94 -4.67 4.34
N GLU A 67 -20.87 -4.19 5.17
CA GLU A 67 -22.21 -4.77 5.33
C GLU A 67 -23.17 -4.32 4.21
N SER A 68 -23.05 -3.08 3.74
CA SER A 68 -24.00 -2.49 2.79
C SER A 68 -23.58 -2.61 1.31
N LYS A 69 -22.30 -2.83 1.02
CA LYS A 69 -21.77 -2.86 -0.36
C LYS A 69 -21.42 -4.28 -0.82
N PRO A 70 -21.63 -4.59 -2.11
CA PRO A 70 -21.25 -5.89 -2.65
C PRO A 70 -19.72 -6.08 -2.63
N PRO A 71 -19.19 -7.30 -2.45
CA PRO A 71 -17.74 -7.58 -2.46
C PRO A 71 -17.00 -7.05 -3.71
N GLU A 72 -17.66 -7.07 -4.87
CA GLU A 72 -17.13 -6.57 -6.13
C GLU A 72 -16.79 -5.07 -6.07
N PHE A 73 -17.50 -4.31 -5.24
CA PHE A 73 -17.21 -2.90 -5.01
C PHE A 73 -15.78 -2.75 -4.44
N PHE A 74 -15.46 -3.46 -3.37
CA PHE A 74 -14.15 -3.37 -2.70
C PHE A 74 -13.01 -3.86 -3.58
N ARG A 75 -13.24 -4.94 -4.34
CA ARG A 75 -12.29 -5.45 -5.33
C ARG A 75 -11.89 -4.37 -6.35
N ASN A 76 -12.84 -3.54 -6.77
CA ASN A 76 -12.63 -2.55 -7.82
C ASN A 76 -12.19 -1.18 -7.28
N ALA A 77 -12.73 -0.76 -6.13
CA ALA A 77 -12.47 0.55 -5.54
C ALA A 77 -11.14 0.62 -4.81
N VAL A 78 -10.80 -0.39 -3.99
CA VAL A 78 -9.65 -0.32 -3.08
C VAL A 78 -8.35 -0.65 -3.83
N ARG A 79 -7.37 0.24 -3.73
CA ARG A 79 -6.04 0.08 -4.34
C ARG A 79 -4.90 0.12 -3.33
N HIS A 80 -5.09 0.87 -2.24
CA HIS A 80 -4.12 1.04 -1.18
C HIS A 80 -4.76 0.66 0.16
N LEU A 81 -4.09 -0.23 0.89
CA LEU A 81 -4.54 -0.67 2.20
C LEU A 81 -3.38 -0.52 3.19
N ALA A 82 -3.57 0.31 4.21
CA ALA A 82 -2.64 0.48 5.32
C ALA A 82 -3.34 0.11 6.63
N LEU A 83 -2.79 -0.87 7.36
CA LEU A 83 -3.35 -1.40 8.60
C LEU A 83 -2.30 -1.22 9.71
N ASP A 84 -2.37 -0.08 10.38
CA ASP A 84 -1.32 0.42 11.26
C ASP A 84 -1.60 0.18 12.75
N SER A 85 -2.83 -0.17 13.13
CA SER A 85 -3.15 -0.50 14.52
C SER A 85 -4.24 -1.55 14.72
N LEU A 86 -3.92 -2.51 15.59
CA LEU A 86 -4.87 -3.48 16.15
C LEU A 86 -5.97 -2.84 17.02
N SER A 87 -5.72 -1.66 17.59
CA SER A 87 -6.73 -0.98 18.42
C SER A 87 -7.92 -0.47 17.60
N ALA A 88 -7.65 -0.16 16.33
CA ALA A 88 -8.64 0.35 15.40
C ALA A 88 -9.32 -0.80 14.66
N CYS A 89 -8.55 -1.79 14.19
CA CYS A 89 -9.05 -2.91 13.40
C CYS A 89 -8.54 -4.23 13.97
N SER A 90 -9.45 -5.14 14.37
CA SER A 90 -9.03 -6.47 14.83
C SER A 90 -8.37 -7.26 13.70
N GLU A 91 -7.54 -8.25 14.03
CA GLU A 91 -6.90 -9.12 13.03
C GLU A 91 -7.94 -9.76 12.10
N ASP A 92 -9.04 -10.27 12.66
CA ASP A 92 -10.13 -10.87 11.88
C ASP A 92 -10.81 -9.87 10.94
N GLN A 93 -11.03 -8.64 11.39
CA GLN A 93 -11.61 -7.59 10.54
C GLN A 93 -10.68 -7.23 9.38
N GLY A 94 -9.38 -7.06 9.65
CA GLY A 94 -8.43 -6.76 8.57
C GLY A 94 -8.24 -7.94 7.62
N ARG A 95 -8.36 -9.20 8.10
CA ARG A 95 -8.40 -10.39 7.25
C ARG A 95 -9.63 -10.42 6.35
N GLN A 96 -10.80 -10.12 6.90
CA GLN A 96 -12.04 -10.00 6.11
C GLN A 96 -11.92 -8.91 5.05
N LEU A 97 -11.41 -7.73 5.43
CA LEU A 97 -11.17 -6.63 4.51
C LEU A 97 -10.21 -7.02 3.38
N LEU A 98 -9.07 -7.62 3.71
CA LEU A 98 -8.09 -8.09 2.72
C LEU A 98 -8.68 -9.17 1.80
N ALA A 99 -9.57 -10.02 2.32
CA ALA A 99 -10.28 -11.01 1.51
C ALA A 99 -11.24 -10.36 0.48
N LEU A 100 -11.87 -9.23 0.80
CA LEU A 100 -12.73 -8.48 -0.13
C LEU A 100 -11.90 -7.66 -1.15
N CYS A 101 -10.78 -7.10 -0.72
CA CYS A 101 -9.98 -6.15 -1.49
C CYS A 101 -8.98 -6.81 -2.47
N LYS A 102 -9.47 -7.67 -3.38
CA LYS A 102 -8.61 -8.40 -4.34
C LYS A 102 -7.87 -7.52 -5.36
N GLY A 103 -8.24 -6.24 -5.47
CA GLY A 103 -7.59 -5.26 -6.36
C GLY A 103 -6.50 -4.42 -5.68
N VAL A 104 -6.10 -4.75 -4.44
CA VAL A 104 -5.03 -4.03 -3.73
C VAL A 104 -3.69 -4.23 -4.46
N VAL A 105 -3.02 -3.11 -4.71
CA VAL A 105 -1.68 -3.07 -5.31
C VAL A 105 -0.63 -2.58 -4.29
N ASN A 106 -1.06 -1.85 -3.27
CA ASN A 106 -0.19 -1.33 -2.22
C ASN A 106 -0.71 -1.78 -0.86
N PHE A 107 0.10 -2.55 -0.14
CA PHE A 107 -0.22 -3.03 1.20
C PHE A 107 0.83 -2.57 2.20
N GLY A 108 0.38 -1.94 3.28
CA GLY A 108 1.19 -1.51 4.40
C GLY A 108 0.62 -2.01 5.72
N SER A 109 1.48 -2.40 6.64
CA SER A 109 1.08 -2.70 8.00
C SER A 109 2.22 -2.48 8.99
N ASN A 110 1.88 -1.95 10.17
CA ASN A 110 2.80 -1.80 11.28
C ASN A 110 2.78 -3.02 12.22
N TYR A 111 3.61 -2.97 13.27
CA TYR A 111 3.68 -3.97 14.32
C TYR A 111 2.30 -4.30 14.89
N GLY A 112 1.99 -5.59 14.99
CA GLY A 112 0.79 -6.12 15.63
C GLY A 112 -0.25 -6.68 14.66
N PHE A 113 -0.48 -6.06 13.51
CA PHE A 113 -1.46 -6.60 12.55
C PHE A 113 -0.87 -7.68 11.64
N THR A 114 0.44 -7.62 11.38
CA THR A 114 1.10 -8.58 10.51
C THR A 114 1.24 -9.94 11.20
N SER A 115 0.69 -11.00 10.60
CA SER A 115 0.78 -12.38 11.11
C SER A 115 0.92 -13.41 9.98
N PRO A 116 1.38 -14.64 10.26
CA PRO A 116 1.43 -15.72 9.25
C PRO A 116 0.07 -16.07 8.64
N ALA A 117 -1.03 -15.71 9.30
CA ALA A 117 -2.38 -15.93 8.76
C ALA A 117 -2.69 -15.03 7.55
N LEU A 118 -1.92 -13.97 7.34
CA LEU A 118 -2.06 -13.08 6.18
C LEU A 118 -1.39 -13.60 4.92
N LEU A 119 -0.36 -14.46 5.04
CA LEU A 119 0.38 -15.00 3.88
C LEU A 119 -0.51 -15.56 2.76
N PRO A 120 -1.51 -16.44 3.02
CA PRO A 120 -2.38 -16.94 1.96
C PRO A 120 -3.23 -15.83 1.32
N LEU A 121 -3.73 -14.89 2.11
CA LEU A 121 -4.55 -13.77 1.60
C LEU A 121 -3.72 -12.83 0.72
N LEU A 122 -2.49 -12.52 1.15
CA LEU A 122 -1.56 -11.67 0.41
C LEU A 122 -1.04 -12.35 -0.86
N ALA A 123 -0.97 -13.68 -0.90
CA ALA A 123 -0.60 -14.44 -2.11
C ALA A 123 -1.67 -14.40 -3.21
N GLU A 124 -2.94 -14.16 -2.84
CA GLU A 124 -4.05 -14.06 -3.80
C GLU A 124 -4.13 -12.69 -4.48
N VAL A 125 -3.41 -11.70 -3.98
CA VAL A 125 -3.38 -10.33 -4.52
C VAL A 125 -2.06 -10.02 -5.19
N ARG A 126 -2.10 -9.20 -6.25
CA ARG A 126 -0.89 -8.80 -7.00
C ARG A 126 -0.28 -7.55 -6.38
N ILE A 127 0.25 -7.68 -5.17
CA ILE A 127 0.90 -6.56 -4.48
C ILE A 127 2.16 -6.15 -5.24
N GLN A 128 2.25 -4.85 -5.52
CA GLN A 128 3.40 -4.21 -6.15
C GLN A 128 4.23 -3.43 -5.14
N ARG A 129 3.60 -2.86 -4.11
CA ARG A 129 4.30 -2.19 -3.00
C ARG A 129 3.92 -2.84 -1.68
N LEU A 130 4.91 -3.37 -1.00
CA LEU A 130 4.75 -4.07 0.27
C LEU A 130 5.56 -3.36 1.35
N CYS A 131 4.94 -3.07 2.48
CA CYS A 131 5.50 -2.25 3.55
C CYS A 131 5.15 -2.89 4.91
N LEU A 132 6.07 -3.65 5.53
CA LEU A 132 5.79 -4.41 6.76
C LEU A 132 7.05 -4.94 7.47
N THR A 133 6.86 -5.52 8.65
CA THR A 133 7.88 -6.30 9.36
C THR A 133 7.86 -7.77 8.89
N LEU A 134 8.89 -8.21 8.14
CA LEU A 134 8.93 -9.59 7.63
C LEU A 134 8.93 -10.64 8.75
N ALA A 135 9.58 -10.36 9.87
CA ALA A 135 9.60 -11.28 11.01
C ALA A 135 8.19 -11.54 11.57
N ASP A 136 7.32 -10.54 11.59
CA ASP A 136 5.94 -10.69 12.05
C ASP A 136 5.11 -11.51 11.05
N LEU A 137 5.36 -11.30 9.74
CA LEU A 137 4.67 -12.01 8.67
C LEU A 137 5.01 -13.51 8.64
N PHE A 138 6.25 -13.89 8.93
CA PHE A 138 6.68 -15.29 8.94
C PHE A 138 6.67 -15.91 10.36
N GLY A 139 6.51 -15.10 11.40
CA GLY A 139 6.51 -15.52 12.79
C GLY A 139 7.85 -16.15 13.18
N ARG A 140 7.82 -17.42 13.59
CA ARG A 140 9.03 -18.19 13.96
C ARG A 140 9.65 -18.96 12.79
N LYS A 141 9.01 -18.96 11.61
CA LYS A 141 9.51 -19.68 10.44
C LYS A 141 10.62 -18.89 9.76
N PRO A 142 11.55 -19.55 9.07
CA PRO A 142 12.46 -18.88 8.15
C PRO A 142 11.67 -18.03 7.15
N ILE A 143 12.19 -16.84 6.85
CA ILE A 143 11.59 -15.95 5.86
C ILE A 143 11.86 -16.56 4.48
N ASP A 144 10.80 -16.83 3.73
CA ASP A 144 10.86 -17.42 2.40
C ASP A 144 10.50 -16.35 1.35
N LEU A 145 11.52 -15.79 0.69
CA LEU A 145 11.35 -14.81 -0.39
C LEU A 145 10.86 -15.44 -1.71
N THR A 146 10.81 -16.76 -1.82
CA THR A 146 10.24 -17.46 -2.99
C THR A 146 8.71 -17.57 -2.90
N HIS A 147 8.12 -17.20 -1.76
CA HIS A 147 6.68 -17.25 -1.54
C HIS A 147 5.91 -16.43 -2.61
N PRO A 148 4.74 -16.91 -3.10
CA PRO A 148 4.01 -16.27 -4.20
C PRO A 148 3.66 -14.78 -4.01
N LEU A 149 3.52 -14.33 -2.75
CA LEU A 149 3.38 -12.92 -2.36
C LEU A 149 4.37 -12.00 -3.09
N PHE A 150 5.63 -12.43 -3.21
CA PHE A 150 6.72 -11.58 -3.67
C PHE A 150 6.85 -11.52 -5.19
N ARG A 151 6.13 -12.35 -5.94
CA ARG A 151 6.28 -12.49 -7.40
C ARG A 151 6.09 -11.17 -8.16
N SER A 152 5.23 -10.29 -7.64
CA SER A 152 4.89 -9.00 -8.28
C SER A 152 5.43 -7.78 -7.52
N VAL A 153 6.14 -7.99 -6.40
CA VAL A 153 6.60 -6.91 -5.53
C VAL A 153 7.72 -6.15 -6.22
N THR A 154 7.46 -4.88 -6.53
CA THR A 154 8.40 -3.95 -7.14
C THR A 154 9.02 -3.01 -6.10
N HIS A 155 8.29 -2.70 -5.03
CA HIS A 155 8.78 -1.91 -3.90
C HIS A 155 8.59 -2.68 -2.61
N LEU A 156 9.67 -2.90 -1.87
CA LEU A 156 9.65 -3.55 -0.58
C LEU A 156 10.22 -2.60 0.47
N ASP A 157 9.42 -2.27 1.48
CA ASP A 157 9.83 -1.52 2.67
C ASP A 157 9.78 -2.45 3.88
N ILE A 158 10.94 -2.66 4.50
CA ILE A 158 11.11 -3.60 5.61
C ILE A 158 11.39 -2.81 6.88
N PHE A 159 10.51 -2.98 7.86
CA PHE A 159 10.70 -2.47 9.21
C PHE A 159 11.29 -3.54 10.13
N GLY A 160 12.09 -3.10 11.08
CA GLY A 160 12.61 -3.93 12.16
C GLY A 160 13.82 -4.77 11.79
N LEU A 161 14.69 -5.00 12.77
CA LEU A 161 16.02 -5.62 12.60
C LEU A 161 16.02 -7.16 12.73
N ARG A 162 15.00 -7.75 13.35
CA ARG A 162 15.07 -9.16 13.77
C ARG A 162 15.01 -10.08 12.56
N GLY A 163 16.13 -10.76 12.29
CA GLY A 163 16.21 -11.78 11.25
C GLY A 163 16.31 -11.25 9.82
N VAL A 164 16.50 -9.94 9.60
CA VAL A 164 16.57 -9.37 8.25
C VAL A 164 17.94 -9.62 7.60
N VAL A 165 19.04 -9.57 8.35
CA VAL A 165 20.40 -9.70 7.79
C VAL A 165 20.59 -10.99 6.98
N PRO A 166 20.17 -12.19 7.44
CA PRO A 166 20.24 -13.40 6.63
C PRO A 166 19.43 -13.31 5.33
N VAL A 167 18.27 -12.67 5.37
CA VAL A 167 17.32 -12.55 4.24
C VAL A 167 17.86 -11.62 3.15
N LEU A 168 18.76 -10.71 3.49
CA LEU A 168 19.39 -9.81 2.52
C LEU A 168 20.17 -10.59 1.44
N ALA A 169 20.75 -11.74 1.78
CA ALA A 169 21.46 -12.59 0.82
C ALA A 169 20.51 -13.18 -0.24
N ASP A 170 19.24 -13.36 0.10
CA ASP A 170 18.20 -13.95 -0.75
C ASP A 170 17.42 -12.92 -1.57
N MET A 171 17.73 -11.62 -1.44
CA MET A 171 17.07 -10.55 -2.20
C MET A 171 17.06 -10.74 -3.73
N PRO A 172 18.10 -11.33 -4.37
CA PRO A 172 18.06 -11.64 -5.80
C PRO A 172 16.94 -12.59 -6.23
N LEU A 173 16.33 -13.31 -5.29
CA LEU A 173 15.18 -14.18 -5.54
C LEU A 173 13.88 -13.40 -5.84
N LEU A 174 13.86 -12.08 -5.63
CA LEU A 174 12.71 -11.23 -5.87
C LEU A 174 12.73 -10.71 -7.33
N PRO A 175 12.05 -11.36 -8.28
CA PRO A 175 12.30 -11.16 -9.70
C PRO A 175 11.87 -9.78 -10.24
N ALA A 176 10.95 -9.12 -9.53
CA ALA A 176 10.36 -7.85 -9.92
C ALA A 176 10.87 -6.66 -9.08
N LEU A 177 11.77 -6.90 -8.10
CA LEU A 177 12.14 -5.87 -7.14
C LEU A 177 12.98 -4.76 -7.78
N THR A 178 12.43 -3.55 -7.75
CA THR A 178 13.06 -2.33 -8.27
C THR A 178 13.40 -1.33 -7.17
N HIS A 179 12.70 -1.39 -6.03
CA HIS A 179 12.92 -0.49 -4.91
C HIS A 179 12.97 -1.29 -3.62
N LEU A 180 14.04 -1.10 -2.86
CA LEU A 180 14.18 -1.67 -1.52
C LEU A 180 14.39 -0.52 -0.54
N CYS A 181 13.57 -0.49 0.50
CA CYS A 181 13.70 0.41 1.63
C CYS A 181 13.89 -0.43 2.90
N LEU A 182 14.84 0.00 3.72
CA LEU A 182 15.26 -0.70 4.93
C LEU A 182 15.32 0.34 6.04
N ASP A 183 14.38 0.26 6.98
CA ASP A 183 14.36 1.10 8.17
C ASP A 183 15.07 0.38 9.33
N CYS A 184 16.37 0.12 9.11
CA CYS A 184 17.17 -0.60 10.08
C CYS A 184 18.67 -0.35 9.91
N ASP A 185 19.41 -0.51 11.01
CA ASP A 185 20.87 -0.45 11.04
C ASP A 185 21.46 -1.73 10.44
N ILE A 186 21.80 -1.67 9.15
CA ILE A 186 22.39 -2.80 8.42
C ILE A 186 23.91 -2.60 8.34
N PRO A 187 24.72 -3.63 8.63
CA PRO A 187 26.16 -3.58 8.38
C PRO A 187 26.44 -3.20 6.92
N ARG A 188 27.36 -2.26 6.70
CA ARG A 188 27.69 -1.74 5.38
C ARG A 188 27.97 -2.85 4.35
N ASP A 189 28.68 -3.90 4.75
CA ASP A 189 29.04 -5.01 3.85
C ASP A 189 27.83 -5.81 3.38
N ALA A 190 26.83 -6.01 4.24
CA ALA A 190 25.58 -6.65 3.86
C ALA A 190 24.78 -5.79 2.87
N LEU A 191 24.74 -4.47 3.09
CA LEU A 191 24.12 -3.54 2.14
C LEU A 191 24.82 -3.56 0.78
N LEU A 192 26.16 -3.55 0.77
CA LEU A 192 26.94 -3.67 -0.46
C LEU A 192 26.69 -5.00 -1.17
N GLY A 193 26.53 -6.10 -0.43
CA GLY A 193 26.15 -7.40 -0.98
C GLY A 193 24.81 -7.36 -1.72
N VAL A 194 23.79 -6.73 -1.11
CA VAL A 194 22.47 -6.55 -1.76
C VAL A 194 22.58 -5.70 -3.02
N LEU A 195 23.29 -4.57 -2.95
CA LEU A 195 23.49 -3.67 -4.09
C LEU A 195 24.23 -4.35 -5.25
N ALA A 196 25.17 -5.24 -4.94
CA ALA A 196 25.89 -6.01 -5.94
C ALA A 196 25.01 -7.10 -6.57
N ALA A 197 24.16 -7.74 -5.78
CA ALA A 197 23.35 -8.87 -6.21
C ALA A 197 22.05 -8.47 -6.94
N CYS A 198 21.57 -7.23 -6.76
CA CYS A 198 20.34 -6.72 -7.37
C CYS A 198 20.63 -5.59 -8.38
N PRO A 199 21.08 -5.90 -9.62
CA PRO A 199 21.56 -4.88 -10.57
C PRO A 199 20.49 -3.93 -11.11
N ARG A 200 19.20 -4.24 -10.89
CA ARG A 200 18.04 -3.47 -11.37
C ARG A 200 17.39 -2.60 -10.29
N SER A 201 17.80 -2.74 -9.03
CA SER A 201 17.10 -2.10 -7.92
C SER A 201 17.72 -0.75 -7.56
N ASP A 202 16.89 0.28 -7.52
CA ASP A 202 17.17 1.52 -6.80
C ASP A 202 16.96 1.26 -5.31
N CYS A 203 18.04 1.05 -4.57
CA CYS A 203 17.96 0.89 -3.11
C CYS A 203 17.93 2.26 -2.42
N CYS A 204 16.89 2.51 -1.64
CA CYS A 204 16.81 3.63 -0.72
C CYS A 204 17.11 3.12 0.69
N TRP A 205 17.87 3.87 1.48
CA TRP A 205 18.17 3.49 2.84
C TRP A 205 17.97 4.67 3.78
N SER A 206 17.36 4.42 4.94
CA SER A 206 17.24 5.41 6.01
C SER A 206 17.78 4.81 7.30
N SER A 207 18.79 5.47 7.88
CA SER A 207 19.23 5.13 9.25
C SER A 207 18.30 5.78 10.26
N GLY A 208 17.75 4.96 11.16
CA GLY A 208 16.66 5.30 12.08
C GLY A 208 16.97 6.28 13.21
N LYS A 209 17.84 7.28 13.05
CA LYS A 209 18.10 8.31 14.09
C LYS A 209 17.94 9.77 13.66
N GLY A 210 17.46 10.00 12.45
CA GLY A 210 17.00 11.30 11.97
C GLY A 210 16.35 11.11 10.62
N ARG A 211 15.22 11.78 10.33
CA ARG A 211 14.46 11.66 9.06
C ARG A 211 15.24 12.14 7.81
N THR A 212 16.56 12.19 7.87
CA THR A 212 17.43 12.34 6.70
C THR A 212 17.64 10.96 6.08
N GLY A 213 16.68 10.50 5.28
CA GLY A 213 16.87 9.33 4.43
C GLY A 213 18.03 9.57 3.47
N ILE A 214 19.03 8.70 3.47
CA ILE A 214 20.16 8.76 2.54
C ILE A 214 19.79 7.92 1.33
N ARG A 215 19.29 8.58 0.29
CA ARG A 215 19.02 7.91 -0.98
C ARG A 215 20.33 7.67 -1.74
N MET A 216 20.80 6.43 -1.76
CA MET A 216 21.92 6.02 -2.62
C MET A 216 21.38 5.71 -4.03
N GLN A 217 21.39 6.71 -4.91
CA GLN A 217 21.15 6.48 -6.34
C GLN A 217 22.47 6.27 -7.08
N ARG A 218 22.48 5.35 -8.05
CA ARG A 218 23.52 5.35 -9.08
C ARG A 218 23.41 6.67 -9.86
N SER A 219 24.53 7.39 -9.97
CA SER A 219 24.65 8.76 -10.49
C SER A 219 23.80 9.03 -11.76
N GLY A 220 22.92 10.05 -11.75
CA GLY A 220 22.39 10.62 -13.00
C GLY A 220 21.03 11.33 -13.02
N SER A 221 20.15 11.21 -12.02
CA SER A 221 18.76 11.73 -12.13
C SER A 221 18.36 12.63 -10.94
N PRO A 222 17.61 13.73 -11.16
CA PRO A 222 17.14 14.61 -10.08
C PRO A 222 16.03 13.95 -9.23
N VAL A 223 16.05 14.24 -7.92
CA VAL A 223 15.30 13.51 -6.87
C VAL A 223 14.05 14.27 -6.43
N ARG A 224 12.87 13.62 -6.46
CA ARG A 224 11.66 14.00 -5.68
C ARG A 224 11.51 13.06 -4.48
N MET A 225 11.34 13.63 -3.29
CA MET A 225 10.93 12.90 -2.07
C MET A 225 9.47 12.46 -2.23
N MET A 226 9.21 11.16 -2.14
CA MET A 226 7.86 10.61 -1.98
C MET A 226 7.86 9.72 -0.74
N CYS A 227 7.84 10.35 0.43
CA CYS A 227 7.28 9.73 1.63
C CYS A 227 5.87 10.31 1.79
N GLY A 228 4.95 9.79 0.98
CA GLY A 228 3.54 10.10 1.03
C GLY A 228 2.81 8.91 0.43
N LEU A 229 2.35 8.01 1.30
CA LEU A 229 1.30 7.05 0.96
C LEU A 229 -0.03 7.78 0.85
#